data_AF-A0A2T5M3Y9-F1
#
_entry.id   AF-A0A2T5M3Y9-F1
#
_cell.length_a   1.000
_cell.length_b   1.000
_cell.length_c   1.000
_cell.angle_alpha   90.00
_cell.angle_beta   90.00
_cell.angle_gamma   90.00
#
_symmetry.space_group_name_H-M   'P 1'
#
loop_
_entity.id
_entity.type
_entity.pdbx_description
1 polymer ?
#
loop_
_entity_poly.entity_id
_entity_poly.type
_entity_poly.pdbx_seq_one_letter_code
_entity_poly.pdbx_strand_id
1 'polypeptide(L)'
;MLQGPSPNRETSPKTTLALRDILIAIGAQASKHEATLTQVDRYYFARAQRIAFASMLVNPSLEMVRLFILMSFYMLGACRRNAAFMYLGVAARAAAALGLHFADQNSVNIDEQQKRARVWMSLCTLDLLVSSILGRPPATANLPSDIADSATNTLKSGRDIDDSLVASYYMSRILDDIVVRVYHEKAASTEVAESLLEKLKQWSNDLPEYLLSSPSTDPESLAAQEHIIGSLHVACTYHFAVIIVTRPFLISVLGVRLARLHQDSPGIIPEETFLEDPTHTRLANACVESALYMIQTCLEVHQSRLLLGNMCILKALVFAAALVPGFSMFSQKEVDTTLEDTFNGALEILRELSQQSAQAAHYYEILSLLRNAIDEQRQRLRETPVPDKKYVSKIFSLNLRNNSPQGQGSMDATTAACSSEGSQTDRVGPYVDPGGSTNLFDAVALSSPFLGWEGMELSLWDRFPFVDG
;
A
#
# COMPACT_ATOMS: atom_id res chain seq x y z
N MET A 1 35.30 12.42 27.45
CA MET A 1 34.93 11.75 28.72
C MET A 1 33.62 12.35 29.21
N LEU A 2 32.49 11.81 28.76
CA LEU A 2 31.18 12.10 29.32
C LEU A 2 30.89 10.95 30.28
N GLN A 3 30.86 11.22 31.59
CA GLN A 3 30.39 10.26 32.58
C GLN A 3 28.96 9.84 32.21
N GLY A 4 28.80 8.58 31.82
CA GLY A 4 27.48 8.00 31.60
C GLY A 4 26.67 7.97 32.91
N PRO A 5 25.34 8.05 32.86
CA PRO A 5 24.53 7.96 34.06
C PRO A 5 24.61 6.55 34.65
N SER A 6 25.03 6.49 35.92
CA SER A 6 25.06 5.31 36.81
C SER A 6 23.63 4.78 37.14
N PRO A 7 23.51 3.58 37.74
CA PRO A 7 22.42 2.63 37.50
C PRO A 7 21.16 2.89 38.34
N ASN A 8 20.02 2.40 37.84
CA ASN A 8 18.68 2.44 38.46
C ASN A 8 18.06 3.83 38.64
N ARG A 9 17.77 4.54 37.53
CA ARG A 9 16.66 5.50 37.55
C ARG A 9 15.36 4.70 37.56
N GLU A 10 14.74 4.56 38.73
CA GLU A 10 13.37 4.06 38.82
C GLU A 10 12.49 4.82 37.83
N THR A 11 11.81 4.08 36.97
CA THR A 11 10.85 4.62 36.01
C THR A 11 9.83 5.44 36.76
N SER A 12 9.66 6.73 36.38
CA SER A 12 8.68 7.59 37.03
C SER A 12 7.30 6.93 37.02
N PRO A 13 6.52 6.97 38.12
CA PRO A 13 5.19 6.36 38.17
C PRO A 13 4.26 6.90 37.08
N LYS A 14 4.46 8.16 36.65
CA LYS A 14 3.74 8.77 35.53
C LYS A 14 4.09 8.10 34.20
N THR A 15 5.37 7.80 33.96
CA THR A 15 5.84 7.12 32.75
C THR A 15 5.27 5.71 32.66
N THR A 16 5.36 4.95 33.76
CA THR A 16 4.77 3.60 33.84
C THR A 16 3.27 3.61 33.59
N LEU A 17 2.56 4.61 34.14
CA LEU A 17 1.13 4.81 33.89
C LEU A 17 0.85 5.09 32.41
N ALA A 18 1.59 6.00 31.77
CA ALA A 18 1.39 6.33 30.36
C ALA A 18 1.64 5.13 29.44
N LEU A 19 2.66 4.32 29.72
CA LEU A 19 2.94 3.08 29.00
C LEU A 19 1.82 2.06 29.14
N ARG A 20 1.33 1.85 30.37
CA ARG A 20 0.19 0.94 30.60
C ARG A 20 -1.05 1.43 29.86
N ASP A 21 -1.32 2.72 29.89
CA ASP A 21 -2.47 3.32 29.24
C ASP A 21 -2.42 3.16 27.71
N ILE A 22 -1.26 3.40 27.08
CA ILE A 22 -1.14 3.21 25.63
C ILE A 22 -1.29 1.73 25.24
N LEU A 23 -0.79 0.80 26.06
CA LEU A 23 -0.94 -0.64 25.81
C LEU A 23 -2.40 -1.08 25.90
N ILE A 24 -3.16 -0.59 26.89
CA ILE A 24 -4.60 -0.83 26.99
C ILE A 24 -5.32 -0.23 25.78
N ALA A 25 -4.93 0.97 25.34
CA ALA A 25 -5.54 1.61 24.18
C ALA A 25 -5.31 0.82 22.88
N ILE A 26 -4.07 0.36 22.64
CA ILE A 26 -3.76 -0.48 21.47
C ILE A 26 -4.52 -1.81 21.53
N GLY A 27 -4.55 -2.47 22.69
CA GLY A 27 -5.28 -3.73 22.87
C GLY A 27 -6.78 -3.59 22.60
N ALA A 28 -7.41 -2.55 23.16
CA ALA A 28 -8.82 -2.24 22.90
C ALA A 28 -9.09 -1.90 21.43
N GLN A 29 -8.18 -1.17 20.76
CA GLN A 29 -8.30 -0.82 19.35
C GLN A 29 -8.13 -2.04 18.42
N ALA A 30 -7.26 -2.99 18.77
CA ALA A 30 -6.98 -4.17 17.95
C ALA A 30 -7.99 -5.32 18.15
N SER A 31 -8.73 -5.32 19.26
CA SER A 31 -9.73 -6.34 19.57
C SER A 31 -10.91 -6.31 18.58
N LYS A 32 -11.53 -7.48 18.33
CA LYS A 32 -12.75 -7.59 17.48
C LYS A 32 -13.91 -6.78 18.09
N HIS A 33 -14.86 -6.38 17.26
CA HIS A 33 -15.73 -5.23 17.51
C HIS A 33 -16.62 -5.36 18.74
N GLU A 34 -16.44 -4.41 19.66
CA GLU A 34 -17.35 -4.15 20.78
C GLU A 34 -17.40 -2.64 21.02
N ALA A 35 -18.60 -2.05 21.05
CA ALA A 35 -18.79 -0.59 21.14
C ALA A 35 -18.15 0.03 22.39
N THR A 36 -18.12 -0.72 23.49
CA THR A 36 -17.48 -0.34 24.77
C THR A 36 -15.98 -0.11 24.62
N LEU A 37 -15.30 -0.92 23.80
CA LEU A 37 -13.84 -0.87 23.60
C LEU A 37 -13.40 0.41 22.87
N THR A 38 -14.27 1.01 22.04
CA THR A 38 -14.00 2.29 21.36
C THR A 38 -14.04 3.50 22.31
N GLN A 39 -14.72 3.38 23.44
CA GLN A 39 -14.66 4.42 24.48
C GLN A 39 -13.41 4.22 25.35
N VAL A 40 -13.07 2.96 25.63
CA VAL A 40 -11.89 2.56 26.39
C VAL A 40 -10.61 3.03 25.69
N ASP A 41 -10.43 2.70 24.41
CA ASP A 41 -9.19 3.02 23.70
C ASP A 41 -8.89 4.54 23.67
N ARG A 42 -9.89 5.35 23.34
CA ARG A 42 -9.81 6.82 23.31
C ARG A 42 -9.49 7.40 24.69
N TYR A 43 -10.13 6.89 25.74
CA TYR A 43 -9.91 7.36 27.11
C TYR A 43 -8.47 7.12 27.55
N TYR A 44 -7.97 5.90 27.40
CA TYR A 44 -6.62 5.54 27.82
C TYR A 44 -5.56 6.21 26.94
N PHE A 45 -5.76 6.27 25.62
CA PHE A 45 -4.86 7.02 24.73
C PHE A 45 -4.75 8.49 25.13
N ALA A 46 -5.88 9.17 25.35
CA ALA A 46 -5.90 10.58 25.73
C ALA A 46 -5.19 10.83 27.07
N ARG A 47 -5.26 9.87 28.02
CA ARG A 47 -4.53 9.96 29.29
C ARG A 47 -3.02 9.78 29.10
N ALA A 48 -2.61 8.75 28.35
CA ALA A 48 -1.20 8.51 28.00
C ALA A 48 -0.58 9.73 27.29
N GLN A 49 -1.28 10.27 26.30
CA GLN A 49 -0.87 11.44 25.54
C GLN A 49 -0.67 12.66 26.46
N ARG A 50 -1.63 12.99 27.33
CA ARG A 50 -1.48 14.13 28.26
C ARG A 50 -0.22 14.00 29.13
N ILE A 51 0.07 12.80 29.63
CA ILE A 51 1.27 12.56 30.45
C ILE A 51 2.55 12.75 29.62
N ALA A 52 2.59 12.18 28.41
CA ALA A 52 3.73 12.29 27.51
C ALA A 52 4.08 13.76 27.20
N PHE A 53 3.09 14.53 26.77
CA PHE A 53 3.27 15.94 26.38
C PHE A 53 3.57 16.86 27.57
N ALA A 54 3.07 16.55 28.76
CA ALA A 54 3.32 17.37 29.94
C ALA A 54 4.73 17.20 30.53
N SER A 55 5.40 16.06 30.34
CA SER A 55 6.64 15.77 31.09
C SER A 55 7.77 15.07 30.33
N MET A 56 7.52 14.46 29.17
CA MET A 56 8.51 13.59 28.53
C MET A 56 9.29 14.25 27.40
N LEU A 57 8.85 15.42 26.90
CA LEU A 57 9.50 16.11 25.77
C LEU A 57 10.78 16.89 26.13
N VAL A 58 11.16 16.96 27.41
CA VAL A 58 12.32 17.75 27.87
C VAL A 58 13.60 16.93 27.94
N ASN A 59 13.52 15.72 28.49
CA ASN A 59 14.69 14.85 28.72
C ASN A 59 14.44 13.49 28.06
N PRO A 60 15.20 13.13 27.01
CA PRO A 60 15.00 11.86 26.33
C PRO A 60 15.29 10.68 27.27
N SER A 61 14.49 9.63 27.17
CA SER A 61 14.63 8.38 27.91
C SER A 61 14.18 7.20 27.05
N LEU A 62 14.64 5.99 27.37
CA LEU A 62 14.23 4.79 26.62
C LEU A 62 12.70 4.63 26.62
N GLU A 63 12.05 4.91 27.74
CA GLU A 63 10.60 4.86 27.89
C GLU A 63 9.86 5.92 27.07
N MET A 64 10.46 7.09 26.88
CA MET A 64 9.93 8.09 25.94
C MET A 64 9.91 7.53 24.52
N VAL A 65 11.01 6.94 24.06
CA VAL A 65 11.09 6.34 22.73
C VAL A 65 10.02 5.26 22.57
N ARG A 66 9.92 4.33 23.53
CA ARG A 66 8.89 3.29 23.56
C ARG A 66 7.47 3.86 23.49
N LEU A 67 7.16 4.85 24.32
CA LEU A 67 5.84 5.46 24.39
C LEU A 67 5.47 6.12 23.05
N PHE A 68 6.37 6.87 22.42
CA PHE A 68 6.09 7.54 21.15
C PHE A 68 5.99 6.56 19.97
N ILE A 69 6.72 5.43 19.97
CA ILE A 69 6.50 4.33 19.01
C ILE A 69 5.08 3.77 19.17
N LEU A 70 4.67 3.45 20.39
CA LEU A 70 3.33 2.89 20.67
C LEU A 70 2.22 3.90 20.35
N MET A 71 2.42 5.18 20.67
CA MET A 71 1.48 6.24 20.28
C MET A 71 1.39 6.37 18.76
N SER A 72 2.50 6.23 18.03
CA SER A 72 2.45 6.21 16.56
C SER A 72 1.61 5.05 16.04
N PHE A 73 1.86 3.84 16.56
CA PHE A 73 1.11 2.63 16.19
C PHE A 73 -0.40 2.80 16.42
N TYR A 74 -0.80 3.33 17.58
CA TYR A 74 -2.20 3.64 17.87
C TYR A 74 -2.80 4.65 16.86
N MET A 75 -2.04 5.69 16.49
CA MET A 75 -2.52 6.70 15.53
C MET A 75 -2.68 6.13 14.12
N LEU A 76 -1.89 5.12 13.71
CA LEU A 76 -2.11 4.39 12.46
C LEU A 76 -3.44 3.61 12.50
N GLY A 77 -3.73 2.93 13.62
CA GLY A 77 -5.01 2.25 13.83
C GLY A 77 -6.20 3.21 13.82
N ALA A 78 -6.03 4.40 14.40
CA ALA A 78 -7.02 5.49 14.40
C ALA A 78 -7.09 6.26 13.08
N CYS A 79 -6.40 5.80 12.03
CA CYS A 79 -6.38 6.41 10.69
C CYS A 79 -5.82 7.86 10.67
N ARG A 80 -5.00 8.24 11.66
CA ARG A 80 -4.37 9.56 11.78
C ARG A 80 -2.89 9.50 11.43
N ARG A 81 -2.61 9.23 10.15
CA ARG A 81 -1.26 8.98 9.59
C ARG A 81 -0.27 10.13 9.84
N ASN A 82 -0.74 11.38 9.74
CA ASN A 82 0.08 12.57 10.04
C ASN A 82 0.59 12.57 11.48
N ALA A 83 -0.28 12.30 12.45
CA ALA A 83 0.11 12.27 13.85
C ALA A 83 1.05 11.09 14.14
N ALA A 84 0.80 9.92 13.52
CA ALA A 84 1.71 8.78 13.62
C ALA A 84 3.13 9.13 13.13
N PHE A 85 3.23 9.75 11.96
CA PHE A 85 4.50 10.22 11.40
C PHE A 85 5.21 11.24 12.32
N MET A 86 4.47 12.19 12.90
CA MET A 86 5.05 13.15 13.84
C MET A 86 5.58 12.47 15.12
N TYR A 87 4.86 11.48 15.66
CA TYR A 87 5.31 10.73 16.84
C TYR A 87 6.54 9.86 16.56
N LEU A 88 6.63 9.26 15.36
CA LEU A 88 7.86 8.59 14.91
C LEU A 88 9.04 9.56 14.86
N GLY A 89 8.84 10.78 14.35
CA GLY A 89 9.88 11.81 14.37
C GLY A 89 10.37 12.17 15.78
N VAL A 90 9.46 12.27 16.75
CA VAL A 90 9.82 12.49 18.17
C VAL A 90 10.62 11.30 18.71
N ALA A 91 10.16 10.06 18.47
CA ALA A 91 10.85 8.85 18.89
C ALA A 91 12.25 8.75 18.27
N ALA A 92 12.39 9.05 16.99
CA ALA A 92 13.66 9.04 16.27
C ALA A 92 14.66 10.07 16.81
N ARG A 93 14.22 11.30 17.07
CA ARG A 93 15.08 12.32 17.68
C ARG A 93 15.53 11.93 19.10
N ALA A 94 14.63 11.38 19.91
CA ALA A 94 14.96 10.89 21.25
C ALA A 94 15.93 9.69 21.19
N ALA A 95 15.72 8.74 20.28
CA ALA A 95 16.59 7.58 20.09
C ALA A 95 18.00 7.99 19.63
N ALA A 96 18.09 8.96 18.71
CA ALA A 96 19.36 9.53 18.28
C ALA A 96 20.09 10.23 19.43
N ALA A 97 19.40 11.04 20.22
CA ALA A 97 19.98 11.73 21.38
C ALA A 97 20.49 10.76 22.46
N LEU A 98 19.88 9.58 22.59
CA LEU A 98 20.29 8.51 23.50
C LEU A 98 21.39 7.60 22.93
N GLY A 99 21.74 7.75 21.65
CA GLY A 99 22.72 6.88 20.99
C GLY A 99 22.22 5.46 20.75
N LEU A 100 20.90 5.22 20.66
CA LEU A 100 20.34 3.86 20.53
C LEU A 100 20.71 3.15 19.22
N HIS A 101 21.29 3.86 18.26
CA HIS A 101 21.73 3.34 16.97
C HIS A 101 23.14 2.70 17.03
N PHE A 102 23.90 2.98 18.09
CA PHE A 102 25.21 2.39 18.31
C PHE A 102 25.14 1.20 19.26
N ALA A 103 25.92 0.16 18.98
CA ALA A 103 26.14 -0.92 19.93
C ALA A 103 26.99 -0.38 21.10
N ASP A 104 26.40 -0.32 22.29
CA ASP A 104 27.10 0.14 23.49
C ASP A 104 28.07 -0.95 24.00
N GLN A 105 29.28 -0.99 23.41
CA GLN A 105 30.34 -1.94 23.77
C GLN A 105 30.81 -1.81 25.23
N ASN A 106 30.50 -0.68 25.89
CA ASN A 106 30.91 -0.39 27.26
C ASN A 106 29.77 -0.64 28.27
N SER A 107 28.59 -1.06 27.83
CA SER A 107 27.49 -1.41 28.73
C SER A 107 27.79 -2.73 29.45
N VAL A 108 27.79 -2.70 30.79
CA VAL A 108 28.10 -3.88 31.61
C VAL A 108 26.92 -4.86 31.67
N ASN A 109 25.70 -4.40 31.32
CA ASN A 109 24.48 -5.21 31.40
C ASN A 109 23.91 -5.57 30.01
N ILE A 110 24.02 -6.84 29.66
CA ILE A 110 23.52 -7.42 28.40
C ILE A 110 22.00 -7.22 28.25
N ASP A 111 21.23 -7.29 29.33
CA ASP A 111 19.76 -7.12 29.29
C ASP A 111 19.37 -5.70 28.85
N GLU A 112 20.09 -4.69 29.34
CA GLU A 112 19.87 -3.30 28.93
C GLU A 112 20.27 -3.07 27.47
N GLN A 113 21.34 -3.72 26.99
CA GLN A 113 21.73 -3.68 25.58
C GLN A 113 20.66 -4.30 24.68
N GLN A 114 20.09 -5.44 25.07
CA GLN A 114 19.02 -6.11 24.34
C GLN A 114 17.74 -5.26 24.29
N LYS A 115 17.34 -4.65 25.41
CA LYS A 115 16.18 -3.73 25.44
C LYS A 115 16.37 -2.55 24.50
N ARG A 116 17.56 -1.92 24.50
CA ARG A 116 17.88 -0.79 23.61
C ARG A 116 17.85 -1.22 22.14
N ALA A 117 18.44 -2.37 21.80
CA ALA A 117 18.43 -2.91 20.46
C ALA A 117 17.00 -3.20 19.98
N ARG A 118 16.17 -3.84 20.82
CA ARG A 118 14.75 -4.11 20.52
C ARG A 118 14.00 -2.82 20.19
N VAL A 119 14.14 -1.79 21.04
CA VAL A 119 13.46 -0.50 20.83
C VAL A 119 13.94 0.20 19.56
N TRP A 120 15.25 0.18 19.30
CA TRP A 120 15.83 0.75 18.08
C TRP A 120 15.32 0.05 16.82
N MET A 121 15.31 -1.29 16.83
CA MET A 121 14.85 -2.09 15.70
C MET A 121 13.35 -1.88 15.45
N SER A 122 12.52 -1.88 16.51
CA SER A 122 11.08 -1.60 16.38
C SER A 122 10.82 -0.20 15.80
N LEU A 123 11.59 0.81 16.24
CA LEU A 123 11.50 2.16 15.70
C LEU A 123 11.84 2.18 14.21
N CYS A 124 12.98 1.60 13.82
CA CYS A 124 13.41 1.60 12.42
C CYS A 124 12.41 0.85 11.53
N THR A 125 11.97 -0.34 11.96
CA THR A 125 10.97 -1.12 11.22
C THR A 125 9.70 -0.30 10.96
N LEU A 126 9.15 0.34 12.00
CA LEU A 126 7.93 1.12 11.85
C LEU A 126 8.14 2.40 11.03
N ASP A 127 9.24 3.13 11.26
CA ASP A 127 9.55 4.37 10.56
C ASP A 127 9.79 4.15 9.07
N LEU A 128 10.63 3.17 8.70
CA LEU A 128 10.93 2.84 7.31
C LEU A 128 9.70 2.34 6.56
N LEU A 129 8.92 1.43 7.17
CA LEU A 129 7.72 0.88 6.55
C LEU A 129 6.63 1.94 6.35
N VAL A 130 6.32 2.72 7.38
CA VAL A 130 5.29 3.79 7.29
C VAL A 130 5.72 4.87 6.30
N SER A 131 7.00 5.26 6.33
CA SER A 131 7.54 6.25 5.38
C SER A 131 7.45 5.76 3.94
N SER A 132 7.72 4.48 3.69
CA SER A 132 7.56 3.87 2.37
C SER A 132 6.10 3.85 1.90
N ILE A 133 5.16 3.52 2.78
CA ILE A 133 3.70 3.51 2.46
C ILE A 133 3.18 4.92 2.19
N LEU A 134 3.62 5.92 2.96
CA LEU A 134 3.17 7.32 2.85
C LEU A 134 3.96 8.11 1.79
N GLY A 135 5.02 7.55 1.25
CA GLY A 135 5.94 8.24 0.34
C GLY A 135 6.64 9.43 0.97
N ARG A 136 7.03 9.30 2.24
CA ARG A 136 7.72 10.32 3.02
C ARG A 136 9.16 9.88 3.30
N PRO A 137 10.10 10.81 3.51
CA PRO A 137 11.45 10.45 3.93
C PRO A 137 11.43 9.97 5.39
N PRO A 138 12.01 8.79 5.69
CA PRO A 138 12.11 8.29 7.06
C PRO A 138 13.10 9.11 7.90
N ALA A 139 12.82 9.20 9.20
CA ALA A 139 13.69 9.86 10.17
C ALA A 139 14.91 9.02 10.54
N THR A 140 14.85 7.69 10.40
CA THR A 140 15.92 6.77 10.80
C THR A 140 16.91 6.37 9.70
N ALA A 141 16.60 6.56 8.42
CA ALA A 141 17.43 6.03 7.32
C ALA A 141 18.88 6.54 7.30
N ASN A 142 19.09 7.80 7.69
CA ASN A 142 20.42 8.42 7.67
C ASN A 142 21.22 8.22 8.97
N LEU A 143 20.74 7.42 9.92
CA LEU A 143 21.44 7.15 11.17
C LEU A 143 22.35 5.92 10.99
N PRO A 144 23.70 6.08 11.07
CA PRO A 144 24.61 4.95 11.07
C PRO A 144 24.24 3.97 12.19
N SER A 145 24.19 2.68 11.89
CA SER A 145 23.73 1.66 12.83
C SER A 145 24.69 0.48 12.86
N ASP A 146 25.42 0.33 13.96
CA ASP A 146 26.34 -0.80 14.21
C ASP A 146 25.60 -2.02 14.77
N ILE A 147 24.30 -1.87 15.06
CA ILE A 147 23.45 -2.91 15.65
C ILE A 147 23.20 -4.05 14.67
N ALA A 148 23.23 -3.81 13.36
CA ALA A 148 23.06 -4.85 12.35
C ALA A 148 24.12 -5.97 12.49
N ASP A 149 25.39 -5.61 12.71
CA ASP A 149 26.46 -6.60 12.83
C ASP A 149 26.46 -7.33 14.18
N SER A 150 25.87 -6.71 15.22
CA SER A 150 25.74 -7.32 16.55
C SER A 150 24.48 -8.19 16.70
N ALA A 151 23.38 -7.83 16.03
CA ALA A 151 22.11 -8.56 16.10
C ALA A 151 22.20 -9.92 15.39
N THR A 152 22.92 -10.02 14.26
CA THR A 152 23.22 -11.30 13.58
C THR A 152 24.00 -12.28 14.45
N ASN A 153 24.89 -11.79 15.31
CA ASN A 153 25.60 -12.61 16.29
C ASN A 153 24.72 -13.00 17.49
N THR A 154 23.70 -12.20 17.81
CA THR A 154 22.75 -12.46 18.90
C THR A 154 21.69 -13.50 18.52
N LEU A 155 21.25 -13.53 17.24
CA LEU A 155 20.39 -14.58 16.66
C LEU A 155 20.96 -16.00 16.91
N LYS A 156 22.29 -16.14 16.92
CA LYS A 156 22.99 -17.42 17.12
C LYS A 156 23.04 -17.87 18.58
N SER A 157 22.68 -17.00 19.54
CA SER A 157 22.87 -17.25 20.97
C SER A 157 21.60 -17.72 21.71
N GLY A 158 20.46 -17.89 21.02
CA GLY A 158 19.24 -18.48 21.60
C GLY A 158 18.64 -17.70 22.77
N ARG A 159 18.61 -16.36 22.71
CA ARG A 159 18.08 -15.51 23.80
C ARG A 159 17.19 -14.38 23.29
N ASP A 160 15.97 -14.34 23.85
CA ASP A 160 15.02 -13.25 24.14
C ASP A 160 14.71 -12.15 23.10
N ILE A 161 15.44 -11.98 22.00
CA ILE A 161 15.00 -11.09 20.91
C ILE A 161 14.11 -11.90 19.96
N ASP A 162 12.88 -11.43 19.75
CA ASP A 162 11.93 -12.01 18.81
C ASP A 162 12.52 -11.97 17.39
N ASP A 163 12.73 -13.15 16.80
CA ASP A 163 13.34 -13.29 15.49
C ASP A 163 12.49 -12.66 14.38
N SER A 164 11.18 -12.54 14.57
CA SER A 164 10.28 -11.85 13.64
C SER A 164 10.60 -10.34 13.58
N LEU A 165 10.97 -9.73 14.72
CA LEU A 165 11.42 -8.34 14.77
C LEU A 165 12.75 -8.18 14.04
N VAL A 166 13.67 -9.15 14.21
CA VAL A 166 14.97 -9.12 13.54
C VAL A 166 14.81 -9.24 12.02
N ALA A 167 14.01 -10.20 11.57
CA ALA A 167 13.64 -10.35 10.17
C ALA A 167 13.02 -9.06 9.61
N SER A 168 12.03 -8.50 10.32
CA SER A 168 11.33 -7.27 9.92
C SER A 168 12.26 -6.06 9.83
N TYR A 169 13.23 -5.95 10.74
CA TYR A 169 14.22 -4.87 10.72
C TYR A 169 15.11 -4.94 9.47
N TYR A 170 15.69 -6.11 9.17
CA TYR A 170 16.51 -6.28 7.96
C TYR A 170 15.69 -6.08 6.69
N MET A 171 14.48 -6.61 6.64
CA MET A 171 13.56 -6.41 5.52
C MET A 171 13.27 -4.92 5.30
N SER A 172 12.98 -4.18 6.37
CA SER A 172 12.71 -2.74 6.28
C SER A 172 13.91 -1.94 5.77
N ARG A 173 15.14 -2.38 6.07
CA ARG A 173 16.36 -1.77 5.51
C ARG A 173 16.54 -2.07 4.02
N ILE A 174 16.17 -3.27 3.57
CA ILE A 174 16.16 -3.58 2.14
C ILE A 174 15.09 -2.74 1.43
N LEU A 175 13.91 -2.57 2.04
CA LEU A 175 12.85 -1.70 1.53
C LEU A 175 13.29 -0.24 1.38
N ASP A 176 14.02 0.29 2.36
CA ASP A 176 14.59 1.65 2.29
C ASP A 176 15.59 1.80 1.12
N ASP A 177 16.51 0.84 0.97
CA ASP A 177 17.47 0.79 -0.16
C ASP A 177 16.75 0.75 -1.52
N ILE A 178 15.66 0.00 -1.61
CA ILE A 178 14.78 -0.02 -2.80
C ILE A 178 14.19 1.36 -3.07
N VAL A 179 13.60 2.00 -2.06
CA VAL A 179 12.97 3.32 -2.20
C VAL A 179 14.00 4.36 -2.67
N VAL A 180 15.20 4.35 -2.08
CA VAL A 180 16.29 5.25 -2.48
C VAL A 180 16.70 5.02 -3.94
N ARG A 181 17.08 3.79 -4.31
CA ARG A 181 17.66 3.52 -5.63
C ARG A 181 16.64 3.58 -6.76
N VAL A 182 15.41 3.11 -6.54
CA VAL A 182 14.38 3.06 -7.58
C VAL A 182 13.65 4.39 -7.71
N TYR A 183 13.29 5.05 -6.60
CA TYR A 183 12.37 6.20 -6.62
C TYR A 183 13.05 7.54 -6.37
N HIS A 184 14.10 7.61 -5.54
CA HIS A 184 14.82 8.87 -5.30
C HIS A 184 15.89 9.15 -6.37
N GLU A 185 16.72 8.15 -6.68
CA GLU A 185 17.79 8.27 -7.70
C GLU A 185 17.25 8.19 -9.13
N LYS A 186 15.95 7.88 -9.29
CA LYS A 186 15.27 7.64 -10.58
C LYS A 186 15.98 6.60 -11.46
N ALA A 187 16.64 5.64 -10.83
CA ALA A 187 17.41 4.59 -11.49
C ALA A 187 16.63 3.27 -11.54
N ALA A 188 15.39 3.30 -12.05
CA ALA A 188 14.59 2.09 -12.29
C ALA A 188 15.08 1.30 -13.52
N SER A 189 16.39 1.06 -13.61
CA SER A 189 16.96 0.20 -14.64
C SER A 189 16.72 -1.27 -14.30
N THR A 190 16.72 -2.10 -15.33
CA THR A 190 16.57 -3.55 -15.20
C THR A 190 17.66 -4.15 -14.33
N GLU A 191 18.90 -3.65 -14.42
CA GLU A 191 20.05 -4.15 -13.66
C GLU A 191 19.91 -3.82 -12.17
N VAL A 192 19.45 -2.62 -11.83
CA VAL A 192 19.20 -2.22 -10.45
C VAL A 192 18.09 -3.07 -9.84
N ALA A 193 17.00 -3.27 -10.59
CA ALA A 193 15.87 -4.08 -10.14
C ALA A 193 16.28 -5.55 -9.91
N GLU A 194 17.01 -6.17 -10.84
CA GLU A 194 17.48 -7.55 -10.69
C GLU A 194 18.43 -7.71 -9.50
N SER A 195 19.35 -6.77 -9.29
CA SER A 195 20.24 -6.77 -8.13
C SER A 195 19.46 -6.68 -6.81
N LEU A 196 18.41 -5.85 -6.74
CA LEU A 196 17.56 -5.73 -5.55
C LEU A 196 16.70 -6.98 -5.33
N LEU A 197 16.19 -7.59 -6.40
CA LEU A 197 15.45 -8.85 -6.31
C LEU A 197 16.33 -10.01 -5.85
N GLU A 198 17.60 -10.06 -6.27
CA GLU A 198 18.56 -11.04 -5.78
C GLU A 198 18.82 -10.86 -4.28
N LYS A 199 18.97 -9.61 -3.81
CA LYS A 199 19.11 -9.29 -2.38
C LYS A 199 17.88 -9.71 -1.57
N LEU A 200 16.68 -9.48 -2.09
CA LEU A 200 15.42 -9.94 -1.47
C LEU A 200 15.35 -11.46 -1.40
N LYS A 201 15.71 -12.16 -2.48
CA LYS A 201 15.72 -13.62 -2.55
C LYS A 201 16.74 -14.21 -1.58
N GLN A 202 17.94 -13.64 -1.50
CA GLN A 202 18.96 -14.06 -0.54
C GLN A 202 18.46 -13.90 0.89
N TRP A 203 17.89 -12.73 1.22
CA TRP A 203 17.30 -12.50 2.55
C TRP A 203 16.20 -13.52 2.88
N SER A 204 15.32 -13.86 1.92
CA SER A 204 14.28 -14.85 2.11
C SER A 204 14.83 -16.26 2.33
N ASN A 205 15.93 -16.64 1.66
CA ASN A 205 16.58 -17.93 1.84
C ASN A 205 17.28 -18.05 3.19
N ASP A 206 17.72 -16.93 3.75
CA ASP A 206 18.41 -16.86 5.05
C ASP A 206 17.43 -16.82 6.25
N LEU A 207 16.11 -16.78 5.99
CA LEU A 207 15.10 -16.79 7.05
C LEU A 207 15.05 -18.15 7.76
N PRO A 208 14.96 -18.17 9.10
CA PRO A 208 14.77 -19.41 9.84
C PRO A 208 13.46 -20.13 9.48
N GLU A 209 13.55 -21.45 9.29
CA GLU A 209 12.42 -22.30 8.86
C GLU A 209 11.20 -22.24 9.78
N TYR A 210 11.40 -22.05 11.10
CA TYR A 210 10.27 -21.94 12.04
C TYR A 210 9.47 -20.65 11.88
N LEU A 211 10.02 -19.58 11.28
CA LEU A 211 9.22 -18.38 10.94
C LEU A 211 8.31 -18.63 9.73
N LEU A 212 8.70 -19.59 8.89
CA LEU A 212 7.97 -19.97 7.67
C LEU A 212 6.97 -21.11 7.92
N SER A 213 7.08 -21.80 9.05
CA SER A 213 6.29 -22.97 9.39
C SER A 213 5.07 -22.60 10.23
N SER A 214 3.98 -23.36 10.09
CA SER A 214 2.84 -23.27 11.02
C SER A 214 3.31 -23.60 12.44
N PRO A 215 2.83 -22.88 13.48
CA PRO A 215 3.21 -23.18 14.86
C PRO A 215 2.83 -24.62 15.21
N SER A 216 3.70 -25.32 15.93
CA SER A 216 3.47 -26.69 16.44
C SER A 216 2.54 -26.73 17.66
N THR A 217 2.13 -25.56 18.16
CA THR A 217 1.22 -25.37 19.30
C THR A 217 -0.22 -25.34 18.83
N ASP A 218 -1.18 -25.52 19.75
CA ASP A 218 -2.60 -25.36 19.49
C ASP A 218 -2.88 -24.05 18.72
N PRO A 219 -3.50 -24.11 17.52
CA PRO A 219 -3.75 -22.95 16.66
C PRO A 219 -4.58 -21.85 17.33
N GLU A 220 -5.39 -22.20 18.34
CA GLU A 220 -6.24 -21.26 19.07
C GLU A 220 -5.53 -20.56 20.24
N SER A 221 -4.28 -20.92 20.55
CA SER A 221 -3.51 -20.26 21.60
C SER A 221 -3.10 -18.84 21.21
N LEU A 222 -3.08 -17.91 22.17
CA LEU A 222 -2.61 -16.53 21.94
C LEU A 222 -1.18 -16.49 21.39
N ALA A 223 -0.32 -17.41 21.84
CA ALA A 223 1.06 -17.52 21.37
C ALA A 223 1.12 -17.96 19.90
N ALA A 224 0.26 -18.88 19.47
CA ALA A 224 0.16 -19.26 18.06
C ALA A 224 -0.36 -18.10 17.21
N GLN A 225 -1.37 -17.37 17.69
CA GLN A 225 -1.89 -16.19 16.99
C GLN A 225 -0.84 -15.09 16.83
N GLU A 226 -0.08 -14.79 17.90
CA GLU A 226 1.01 -13.82 17.88
C GLU A 226 2.09 -14.20 16.85
N HIS A 227 2.51 -15.47 16.87
CA HIS A 227 3.48 -15.99 15.91
C HIS A 227 2.99 -15.90 14.47
N ILE A 228 1.76 -16.33 14.20
CA ILE A 228 1.16 -16.28 12.84
C ILE A 228 1.03 -14.84 12.35
N ILE A 229 0.63 -13.91 13.21
CA ILE A 229 0.55 -12.48 12.85
C ILE A 229 1.95 -11.91 12.57
N GLY A 230 2.95 -12.26 13.39
CA GLY A 230 4.34 -11.86 13.17
C GLY A 230 4.87 -12.34 11.82
N SER A 231 4.72 -13.64 11.53
CA SER A 231 5.12 -14.24 10.26
C SER A 231 4.36 -13.65 9.07
N LEU A 232 3.06 -13.39 9.22
CA LEU A 232 2.26 -12.72 8.18
C LEU A 232 2.82 -11.34 7.85
N HIS A 233 3.20 -10.55 8.85
CA HIS A 233 3.77 -9.22 8.63
C HIS A 233 5.14 -9.28 7.93
N VAL A 234 5.99 -10.23 8.30
CA VAL A 234 7.28 -10.47 7.63
C VAL A 234 7.06 -10.82 6.15
N ALA A 235 6.17 -11.78 5.87
CA ALA A 235 5.83 -12.20 4.51
C ALA A 235 5.21 -11.07 3.67
N CYS A 236 4.26 -10.31 4.24
CA CYS A 236 3.64 -9.19 3.55
C CYS A 236 4.66 -8.08 3.24
N THR A 237 5.59 -7.80 4.17
CA THR A 237 6.63 -6.78 3.93
C THR A 237 7.59 -7.20 2.83
N TYR A 238 7.94 -8.48 2.76
CA TYR A 238 8.74 -9.05 1.66
C TYR A 238 8.05 -8.88 0.30
N HIS A 239 6.80 -9.34 0.18
CA HIS A 239 6.07 -9.23 -1.09
C HIS A 239 5.80 -7.77 -1.46
N PHE A 240 5.52 -6.91 -0.49
CA PHE A 240 5.41 -5.47 -0.71
C PHE A 240 6.71 -4.89 -1.28
N ALA A 241 7.88 -5.27 -0.76
CA ALA A 241 9.16 -4.82 -1.31
C ALA A 241 9.37 -5.29 -2.76
N VAL A 242 9.01 -6.54 -3.09
CA VAL A 242 9.06 -7.04 -4.48
C VAL A 242 8.15 -6.21 -5.38
N ILE A 243 6.91 -5.93 -4.94
CA ILE A 243 5.96 -5.07 -5.68
C ILE A 243 6.59 -3.69 -5.90
N ILE A 244 7.18 -3.07 -4.89
CA ILE A 244 7.78 -1.74 -5.00
C ILE A 244 8.96 -1.73 -5.99
N VAL A 245 9.83 -2.76 -6.01
CA VAL A 245 10.92 -2.88 -7.01
C VAL A 245 10.39 -3.05 -8.43
N THR A 246 9.35 -3.86 -8.61
CA THR A 246 8.89 -4.31 -9.93
C THR A 246 7.79 -3.45 -10.54
N ARG A 247 7.15 -2.59 -9.74
CA ARG A 247 6.05 -1.70 -10.14
C ARG A 247 6.36 -0.82 -11.37
N PRO A 248 7.53 -0.18 -11.52
CA PRO A 248 7.81 0.62 -12.71
C PRO A 248 7.71 -0.16 -14.02
N PHE A 249 8.15 -1.42 -14.01
CA PHE A 249 8.09 -2.33 -15.17
C PHE A 249 6.66 -2.78 -15.44
N LEU A 250 5.89 -3.08 -14.40
CA LEU A 250 4.45 -3.35 -14.54
C LEU A 250 3.73 -2.16 -15.18
N ILE A 251 3.96 -0.93 -14.71
CA ILE A 251 3.34 0.28 -15.28
C ILE A 251 3.71 0.44 -16.75
N SER A 252 4.98 0.21 -17.11
CA SER A 252 5.45 0.23 -18.50
C SER A 252 4.69 -0.76 -19.38
N VAL A 253 4.58 -2.03 -18.95
CA VAL A 253 3.86 -3.08 -19.67
C VAL A 253 2.36 -2.77 -19.78
N LEU A 254 1.73 -2.31 -18.71
CA LEU A 254 0.32 -1.93 -18.70
C LEU A 254 0.05 -0.75 -19.65
N GLY A 255 0.94 0.24 -19.71
CA GLY A 255 0.84 1.36 -20.65
C GLY A 255 0.80 0.89 -22.10
N VAL A 256 1.70 -0.03 -22.48
CA VAL A 256 1.74 -0.62 -23.83
C VAL A 256 0.48 -1.45 -24.12
N ARG A 257 -0.03 -2.21 -23.14
CA ARG A 257 -1.28 -2.98 -23.28
C ARG A 257 -2.50 -2.08 -23.48
N LEU A 258 -2.64 -1.05 -22.66
CA LEU A 258 -3.75 -0.11 -22.73
C LEU A 258 -3.74 0.70 -24.04
N ALA A 259 -2.57 1.11 -24.51
CA ALA A 259 -2.46 1.81 -25.79
C ALA A 259 -2.90 0.91 -26.97
N ARG A 260 -2.55 -0.38 -26.96
CA ARG A 260 -3.04 -1.35 -27.96
C ARG A 260 -4.54 -1.58 -27.91
N LEU A 261 -5.14 -1.53 -26.71
CA LEU A 261 -6.58 -1.74 -26.55
C LEU A 261 -7.43 -0.59 -27.12
N HIS A 262 -6.91 0.64 -27.10
CA HIS A 262 -7.63 1.84 -27.54
C HIS A 262 -7.20 2.34 -28.93
N GLN A 263 -6.56 1.50 -29.74
CA GLN A 263 -6.28 1.85 -31.14
C GLN A 263 -7.55 1.75 -31.99
N ASP A 264 -8.05 2.91 -32.40
CA ASP A 264 -9.22 3.05 -33.29
C ASP A 264 -8.88 2.91 -34.79
N SER A 265 -7.61 2.77 -35.19
CA SER A 265 -7.24 2.64 -36.61
C SER A 265 -5.98 1.79 -36.85
N PRO A 266 -6.08 0.61 -37.50
CA PRO A 266 -4.99 -0.37 -37.63
C PRO A 266 -3.93 -0.04 -38.71
N GLY A 267 -3.70 1.24 -39.05
CA GLY A 267 -2.97 1.58 -40.28
C GLY A 267 -1.84 2.61 -40.23
N ILE A 268 -1.62 3.33 -39.12
CA ILE A 268 -0.76 4.54 -39.15
C ILE A 268 0.51 4.43 -38.27
N ILE A 269 0.56 3.52 -37.28
CA ILE A 269 1.70 3.40 -36.35
C ILE A 269 2.41 2.05 -36.58
N PRO A 270 3.75 2.00 -36.73
CA PRO A 270 4.48 0.74 -36.86
C PRO A 270 4.23 -0.19 -35.67
N GLU A 271 3.93 -1.45 -35.96
CA GLU A 271 3.66 -2.54 -34.99
C GLU A 271 4.77 -2.67 -33.92
N GLU A 272 6.02 -2.32 -34.28
CA GLU A 272 7.19 -2.31 -33.39
C GLU A 272 7.09 -1.33 -32.21
N THR A 273 6.26 -0.29 -32.30
CA THR A 273 6.11 0.74 -31.24
C THR A 273 5.40 0.20 -30.00
N PHE A 274 4.71 -0.94 -30.10
CA PHE A 274 3.92 -1.54 -29.01
C PHE A 274 4.41 -2.94 -28.62
N LEU A 275 5.66 -3.26 -28.91
CA LEU A 275 6.28 -4.50 -28.44
C LEU A 275 6.62 -4.37 -26.96
N GLU A 276 6.14 -5.31 -26.16
CA GLU A 276 6.55 -5.43 -24.76
C GLU A 276 8.03 -5.86 -24.72
N ASP A 277 8.86 -5.14 -23.97
CA ASP A 277 10.21 -5.62 -23.67
C ASP A 277 10.08 -6.93 -22.85
N PRO A 278 10.63 -8.06 -23.33
CA PRO A 278 10.56 -9.35 -22.61
C PRO A 278 11.09 -9.26 -21.17
N THR A 279 12.08 -8.39 -20.93
CA THR A 279 12.66 -8.14 -19.61
C THR A 279 11.65 -7.44 -18.70
N HIS A 280 10.99 -6.40 -19.21
CA HIS A 280 9.94 -5.69 -18.48
C HIS A 280 8.75 -6.61 -18.20
N THR A 281 8.35 -7.45 -19.16
CA THR A 281 7.26 -8.43 -18.97
C THR A 281 7.59 -9.44 -17.87
N ARG A 282 8.83 -9.95 -17.82
CA ARG A 282 9.27 -10.85 -16.73
C ARG A 282 9.21 -10.18 -15.37
N LEU A 283 9.68 -8.93 -15.24
CA LEU A 283 9.63 -8.18 -13.99
C LEU A 283 8.19 -7.81 -13.60
N ALA A 284 7.35 -7.46 -14.58
CA ALA A 284 5.92 -7.22 -14.36
C ALA A 284 5.19 -8.49 -13.85
N ASN A 285 5.52 -9.67 -14.39
CA ASN A 285 4.98 -10.93 -13.90
C ASN A 285 5.38 -11.20 -12.44
N ALA A 286 6.64 -10.94 -12.07
CA ALA A 286 7.08 -11.06 -10.67
C ALA A 286 6.31 -10.10 -9.73
N CYS A 287 5.93 -8.91 -10.22
CA CYS A 287 5.05 -7.99 -9.49
C CYS A 287 3.68 -8.61 -9.23
N VAL A 288 3.07 -9.20 -10.26
CA VAL A 288 1.75 -9.83 -10.19
C VAL A 288 1.79 -11.06 -9.28
N GLU A 289 2.75 -11.95 -9.45
CA GLU A 289 2.93 -13.14 -8.60
C GLU A 289 3.11 -12.76 -7.12
N SER A 290 3.91 -11.73 -6.83
CA SER A 290 4.10 -11.28 -5.43
C SER A 290 2.82 -10.70 -4.82
N ALA A 291 2.03 -9.96 -5.59
CA ALA A 291 0.73 -9.48 -5.13
C ALA A 291 -0.26 -10.63 -4.88
N LEU A 292 -0.25 -11.64 -5.76
CA LEU A 292 -1.06 -12.84 -5.61
C LEU A 292 -0.73 -13.59 -4.32
N TYR A 293 0.56 -13.92 -4.11
CA TYR A 293 1.00 -14.60 -2.89
C TYR A 293 0.67 -13.81 -1.63
N MET A 294 0.91 -12.49 -1.63
CA MET A 294 0.60 -11.66 -0.45
C MET A 294 -0.88 -11.71 -0.08
N ILE A 295 -1.79 -11.59 -1.05
CA ILE A 295 -3.23 -11.64 -0.77
C ILE A 295 -3.67 -13.04 -0.36
N GLN A 296 -3.16 -14.09 -1.02
CA GLN A 296 -3.48 -15.48 -0.69
C GLN A 296 -3.09 -15.81 0.76
N THR A 297 -1.87 -15.46 1.18
CA THR A 297 -1.43 -15.63 2.57
C THR A 297 -2.31 -14.84 3.54
N CYS A 298 -2.69 -13.60 3.22
CA CYS A 298 -3.62 -12.83 4.06
C CYS A 298 -5.00 -13.49 4.15
N LEU A 299 -5.48 -14.08 3.05
CA LEU A 299 -6.79 -14.72 2.97
C LEU A 299 -6.82 -16.02 3.78
N GLU A 300 -5.76 -16.82 3.74
CA GLU A 300 -5.62 -18.03 4.56
C GLU A 300 -5.69 -17.72 6.07
N VAL A 301 -5.00 -16.67 6.51
CA VAL A 301 -5.05 -16.21 7.92
C VAL A 301 -6.42 -15.63 8.27
N HIS A 302 -7.06 -14.92 7.34
CA HIS A 302 -8.43 -14.42 7.49
C HIS A 302 -9.44 -15.57 7.67
N GLN A 303 -9.40 -16.57 6.79
CA GLN A 303 -10.29 -17.74 6.82
C GLN A 303 -10.10 -18.57 8.09
N SER A 304 -8.88 -18.60 8.61
CA SER A 304 -8.56 -19.20 9.92
C SER A 304 -9.06 -18.38 11.12
N ARG A 305 -9.67 -17.21 10.88
CA ARG A 305 -10.22 -16.27 11.88
C ARG A 305 -9.20 -15.68 12.86
N LEU A 306 -7.92 -15.73 12.49
CA LEU A 306 -6.80 -15.30 13.32
C LEU A 306 -6.47 -13.81 13.20
N LEU A 307 -7.05 -13.10 12.24
CA LEU A 307 -6.88 -11.65 12.14
C LEU A 307 -7.48 -10.91 13.36
N LEU A 308 -6.77 -9.86 13.77
CA LEU A 308 -7.27 -8.87 14.74
C LEU A 308 -8.25 -7.91 14.06
N GLY A 309 -9.08 -7.23 14.86
CA GLY A 309 -10.11 -6.33 14.33
C GLY A 309 -9.55 -5.11 13.59
N ASN A 310 -8.40 -4.58 14.04
CA ASN A 310 -7.76 -3.43 13.41
C ASN A 310 -6.26 -3.69 13.15
N MET A 311 -5.97 -4.20 11.97
CA MET A 311 -4.60 -4.44 11.50
C MET A 311 -4.08 -3.24 10.70
N CYS A 312 -3.58 -2.22 11.42
CA CYS A 312 -3.35 -0.89 10.86
C CYS A 312 -2.39 -0.82 9.66
N ILE A 313 -1.38 -1.69 9.63
CA ILE A 313 -0.42 -1.82 8.52
C ILE A 313 -0.97 -2.74 7.42
N LEU A 314 -1.56 -3.87 7.80
CA LEU A 314 -2.01 -4.91 6.87
C LEU A 314 -3.02 -4.37 5.85
N LYS A 315 -3.98 -3.54 6.29
CA LYS A 315 -4.99 -2.94 5.39
C LYS A 315 -4.35 -2.12 4.26
N ALA A 316 -3.23 -1.44 4.51
CA ALA A 316 -2.52 -0.68 3.49
C ALA A 316 -1.75 -1.60 2.53
N LEU A 317 -1.12 -2.66 3.05
CA LEU A 317 -0.40 -3.65 2.22
C LEU A 317 -1.35 -4.42 1.30
N VAL A 318 -2.48 -4.90 1.82
CA VAL A 318 -3.52 -5.60 1.04
C VAL A 318 -4.08 -4.70 -0.05
N PHE A 319 -4.38 -3.42 0.27
CA PHE A 319 -4.82 -2.45 -0.72
C PHE A 319 -3.79 -2.26 -1.84
N ALA A 320 -2.52 -2.04 -1.48
CA ALA A 320 -1.44 -1.86 -2.45
C ALA A 320 -1.25 -3.09 -3.35
N ALA A 321 -1.33 -4.30 -2.78
CA ALA A 321 -1.33 -5.54 -3.56
C ALA A 321 -2.50 -5.61 -4.53
N ALA A 322 -3.72 -5.36 -4.08
CA ALA A 322 -4.94 -5.56 -4.87
C ALA A 322 -5.01 -4.66 -6.12
N LEU A 323 -4.35 -3.50 -6.09
CA LEU A 323 -4.20 -2.66 -7.27
C LEU A 323 -3.45 -3.37 -8.41
N VAL A 324 -2.49 -4.25 -8.11
CA VAL A 324 -1.69 -4.97 -9.11
C VAL A 324 -2.55 -5.91 -9.99
N PRO A 325 -3.28 -6.91 -9.46
CA PRO A 325 -4.18 -7.72 -10.26
C PRO A 325 -5.34 -6.88 -10.83
N GLY A 326 -5.83 -5.87 -10.10
CA GLY A 326 -6.87 -4.96 -10.59
C GLY A 326 -6.50 -4.27 -11.91
N PHE A 327 -5.35 -3.59 -11.94
CA PHE A 327 -4.87 -2.95 -13.18
C PHE A 327 -4.45 -3.96 -14.26
N SER A 328 -3.93 -5.13 -13.85
CA SER A 328 -3.63 -6.21 -14.81
C SER A 328 -4.89 -6.67 -15.53
N MET A 329 -5.99 -6.93 -14.80
CA MET A 329 -7.30 -7.27 -15.37
C MET A 329 -7.88 -6.14 -16.20
N PHE A 330 -7.70 -4.88 -15.81
CA PHE A 330 -8.15 -3.72 -16.57
C PHE A 330 -7.47 -3.62 -17.95
N SER A 331 -6.23 -4.11 -18.07
CA SER A 331 -5.44 -4.08 -19.30
C SER A 331 -5.64 -5.30 -20.21
N GLN A 332 -6.50 -6.25 -19.85
CA GLN A 332 -6.66 -7.53 -20.55
C GLN A 332 -8.08 -7.70 -21.09
N LYS A 333 -8.21 -8.37 -22.25
CA LYS A 333 -9.51 -8.77 -22.82
C LYS A 333 -10.07 -10.04 -22.20
N GLU A 334 -9.17 -10.98 -21.89
CA GLU A 334 -9.51 -12.30 -21.38
C GLU A 334 -9.69 -12.27 -19.86
N VAL A 335 -10.51 -13.20 -19.36
CA VAL A 335 -10.74 -13.35 -17.93
C VAL A 335 -9.70 -14.31 -17.38
N ASP A 336 -8.83 -13.80 -16.51
CA ASP A 336 -7.94 -14.61 -15.69
C ASP A 336 -8.62 -14.88 -14.34
N THR A 337 -9.02 -16.13 -14.12
CA THR A 337 -9.71 -16.56 -12.89
C THR A 337 -8.84 -16.38 -11.64
N THR A 338 -7.53 -16.54 -11.77
CA THR A 338 -6.60 -16.42 -10.64
C THR A 338 -6.52 -14.97 -10.15
N LEU A 339 -6.44 -14.01 -11.09
CA LEU A 339 -6.48 -12.59 -10.75
C LEU A 339 -7.82 -12.19 -10.14
N GLU A 340 -8.92 -12.74 -10.65
CA GLU A 340 -10.27 -12.48 -10.14
C GLU A 340 -10.47 -12.95 -8.71
N ASP A 341 -10.18 -14.23 -8.45
CA ASP A 341 -10.35 -14.84 -7.13
C ASP A 341 -9.49 -14.12 -6.10
N THR A 342 -8.27 -13.75 -6.49
CA THR A 342 -7.35 -13.04 -5.60
C THR A 342 -7.80 -11.61 -5.32
N PHE A 343 -8.28 -10.87 -6.33
CA PHE A 343 -8.84 -9.53 -6.12
C PHE A 343 -10.10 -9.57 -5.23
N ASN A 344 -10.94 -10.59 -5.39
CA ASN A 344 -12.11 -10.81 -4.54
C ASN A 344 -11.70 -11.12 -3.09
N GLY A 345 -10.65 -11.93 -2.88
CA GLY A 345 -10.09 -12.18 -1.56
C GLY A 345 -9.61 -10.89 -0.87
N ALA A 346 -8.96 -9.98 -1.61
CA ALA A 346 -8.56 -8.69 -1.06
C ALA A 346 -9.76 -7.81 -0.65
N LEU A 347 -10.83 -7.79 -1.46
CA LEU A 347 -12.08 -7.11 -1.13
C LEU A 347 -12.72 -7.70 0.13
N GLU A 348 -12.70 -9.03 0.30
CA GLU A 348 -13.23 -9.71 1.49
C GLU A 348 -12.48 -9.28 2.77
N ILE A 349 -11.14 -9.33 2.73
CA ILE A 349 -10.29 -8.91 3.86
C ILE A 349 -10.55 -7.44 4.22
N LEU A 350 -10.56 -6.54 3.23
CA LEU A 350 -10.78 -5.11 3.47
C LEU A 350 -12.19 -4.81 3.96
N ARG A 351 -13.19 -5.56 3.50
CA ARG A 351 -14.57 -5.48 4.00
C ARG A 351 -14.64 -5.87 5.46
N GLU A 352 -13.95 -6.93 5.88
CA GLU A 352 -13.90 -7.31 7.31
C GLU A 352 -13.26 -6.21 8.15
N LEU A 353 -12.08 -5.73 7.75
CA LEU A 353 -11.36 -4.67 8.47
C LEU A 353 -12.11 -3.33 8.45
N SER A 354 -12.99 -3.09 7.47
CA SER A 354 -13.80 -1.86 7.37
C SER A 354 -14.74 -1.64 8.55
N GLN A 355 -15.13 -2.72 9.25
CA GLN A 355 -16.02 -2.65 10.41
C GLN A 355 -15.46 -1.80 11.56
N GLN A 356 -14.14 -1.65 11.64
CA GLN A 356 -13.46 -0.90 12.69
C GLN A 356 -12.53 0.21 12.18
N SER A 357 -12.34 0.30 10.86
CA SER A 357 -11.34 1.18 10.27
C SER A 357 -11.91 1.92 9.08
N ALA A 358 -12.12 3.24 9.24
CA ALA A 358 -12.54 4.14 8.17
C ALA A 358 -11.58 4.09 6.96
N GLN A 359 -10.28 3.95 7.19
CA GLN A 359 -9.31 3.80 6.11
C GLN A 359 -9.50 2.49 5.32
N ALA A 360 -9.92 1.41 5.98
CA ALA A 360 -10.17 0.13 5.31
C ALA A 360 -11.47 0.20 4.49
N ALA A 361 -12.49 0.87 5.04
CA ALA A 361 -13.72 1.18 4.29
C ALA A 361 -13.42 1.98 3.02
N HIS A 362 -12.56 3.00 3.12
CA HIS A 362 -12.15 3.79 1.96
C HIS A 362 -11.35 2.98 0.93
N TYR A 363 -10.41 2.12 1.36
CA TYR A 363 -9.70 1.22 0.45
C TYR A 363 -10.64 0.22 -0.24
N TYR A 364 -11.60 -0.34 0.50
CA TYR A 364 -12.63 -1.21 -0.04
C TYR A 364 -13.48 -0.50 -1.12
N GLU A 365 -13.87 0.75 -0.87
CA GLU A 365 -14.62 1.56 -1.83
C GLU A 365 -13.82 1.80 -3.12
N ILE A 366 -12.54 2.21 -3.01
CA ILE A 366 -11.67 2.43 -4.18
C ILE A 366 -11.55 1.15 -5.02
N LEU A 367 -11.31 -0.01 -4.39
CA LEU A 367 -11.20 -1.27 -5.12
C LEU A 367 -12.53 -1.72 -5.72
N SER A 368 -13.66 -1.40 -5.09
CA SER A 368 -14.99 -1.65 -5.64
C SER A 368 -15.26 -0.79 -6.88
N LEU A 369 -14.81 0.47 -6.87
CA LEU A 369 -14.86 1.33 -8.05
C LEU A 369 -13.97 0.80 -9.18
N LEU A 370 -12.76 0.31 -8.85
CA LEU A 370 -11.87 -0.32 -9.81
C LEU A 370 -12.50 -1.59 -10.41
N ARG A 371 -13.17 -2.42 -9.61
CA ARG A 371 -13.93 -3.59 -10.08
C ARG A 371 -14.97 -3.18 -11.13
N ASN A 372 -15.78 -2.16 -10.83
CA ASN A 372 -16.79 -1.66 -11.77
C ASN A 372 -16.17 -1.16 -13.08
N ALA A 373 -15.03 -0.46 -12.99
CA ALA A 373 -14.31 0.03 -14.17
C ALA A 373 -13.76 -1.13 -15.04
N ILE A 374 -13.27 -2.22 -14.42
CA ILE A 374 -12.84 -3.42 -15.13
C ILE A 374 -14.02 -4.06 -15.87
N ASP A 375 -15.17 -4.19 -15.23
CA ASP A 375 -16.36 -4.79 -15.82
C ASP A 375 -16.90 -3.95 -17.00
N GLU A 376 -16.93 -2.62 -16.84
CA GLU A 376 -17.32 -1.70 -17.90
C GLU A 376 -16.36 -1.77 -19.10
N GLN A 377 -15.05 -1.78 -18.85
CA GLN A 377 -14.04 -1.90 -19.90
C GLN A 377 -14.20 -3.21 -20.68
N ARG A 378 -14.43 -4.34 -20.00
CA ARG A 378 -14.68 -5.63 -20.64
C ARG A 378 -15.97 -5.62 -21.45
N GLN A 379 -17.02 -4.96 -20.96
CA GLN A 379 -18.26 -4.82 -21.71
C GLN A 379 -18.04 -4.03 -23.01
N ARG A 380 -17.36 -2.87 -22.95
CA ARG A 380 -17.02 -2.06 -24.14
C ARG A 380 -16.22 -2.87 -25.17
N LEU A 381 -15.24 -3.65 -24.70
CA LEU A 381 -14.42 -4.50 -25.58
C LEU A 381 -15.21 -5.67 -26.21
N ARG A 382 -16.29 -6.14 -25.57
CA ARG A 382 -17.21 -7.15 -26.14
C ARG A 382 -18.20 -6.55 -27.14
N GLU A 383 -18.62 -5.30 -26.92
CA GLU A 383 -19.57 -4.58 -27.77
C GLU A 383 -18.91 -4.01 -29.04
N THR A 384 -17.58 -3.80 -29.02
CA THR A 384 -16.82 -3.38 -30.21
C THR A 384 -16.79 -4.53 -31.23
N PRO A 385 -17.39 -4.38 -32.42
CA PRO A 385 -17.56 -5.48 -33.36
C PRO A 385 -16.21 -5.96 -33.92
N VAL A 386 -15.94 -7.25 -33.78
CA VAL A 386 -14.86 -7.93 -34.52
C VAL A 386 -15.14 -7.82 -36.02
N PRO A 387 -14.19 -7.39 -36.88
CA PRO A 387 -14.38 -7.42 -38.32
C PRO A 387 -14.61 -8.86 -38.81
N ASP A 388 -15.72 -9.07 -39.52
CA ASP A 388 -16.05 -10.25 -40.32
C ASP A 388 -15.94 -11.64 -39.65
N LYS A 389 -17.01 -12.07 -38.96
CA LYS A 389 -17.32 -13.51 -38.84
C LYS A 389 -17.76 -14.05 -40.21
N LYS A 390 -16.82 -14.25 -41.13
CA LYS A 390 -17.04 -14.71 -42.52
C LYS A 390 -17.82 -16.02 -42.66
N TYR A 391 -17.91 -16.83 -41.61
CA TYR A 391 -18.42 -18.20 -41.69
C TYR A 391 -19.64 -18.49 -40.81
N VAL A 392 -19.96 -17.66 -39.80
CA VAL A 392 -21.05 -17.96 -38.86
C VAL A 392 -21.75 -16.68 -38.42
N SER A 393 -22.98 -16.50 -38.89
CA SER A 393 -23.94 -15.53 -38.36
C SER A 393 -24.78 -16.15 -37.24
N LYS A 394 -25.18 -15.34 -36.26
CA LYS A 394 -26.13 -15.75 -35.22
C LYS A 394 -27.50 -16.00 -35.88
N ILE A 395 -27.91 -17.27 -36.00
CA ILE A 395 -29.13 -17.68 -36.71
C ILE A 395 -30.42 -17.33 -35.93
N PHE A 396 -30.33 -17.15 -34.61
CA PHE A 396 -31.48 -16.81 -33.78
C PHE A 396 -31.07 -15.89 -32.61
N SER A 397 -31.85 -14.83 -32.38
CA SER A 397 -31.77 -13.99 -31.19
C SER A 397 -33.18 -13.74 -30.66
N LEU A 398 -33.43 -14.11 -29.41
CA LEU A 398 -34.73 -13.92 -28.73
C LEU A 398 -34.90 -12.51 -28.13
N ASN A 399 -34.07 -11.53 -28.52
CA ASN A 399 -34.23 -10.15 -28.04
C ASN A 399 -35.19 -9.39 -28.97
N LEU A 400 -36.49 -9.68 -28.83
CA LEU A 400 -37.56 -8.81 -29.28
C LEU A 400 -37.78 -7.74 -28.20
N ARG A 401 -37.12 -6.59 -28.32
CA ARG A 401 -37.62 -5.36 -27.71
C ARG A 401 -37.80 -4.32 -28.80
N ASN A 402 -39.07 -4.08 -29.10
CA ASN A 402 -39.63 -3.15 -30.07
C ASN A 402 -38.78 -1.91 -30.32
N ASN A 403 -38.34 -1.76 -31.56
CA ASN A 403 -38.49 -0.50 -32.28
C ASN A 403 -38.93 -0.85 -33.69
N SER A 404 -40.24 -0.77 -33.92
CA SER A 404 -40.83 -0.86 -35.25
C SER A 404 -40.34 0.30 -36.12
N PRO A 405 -39.82 0.06 -37.33
CA PRO A 405 -39.66 1.08 -38.35
C PRO A 405 -40.99 1.24 -39.09
N GLN A 406 -41.65 2.39 -38.96
CA GLN A 406 -42.74 2.74 -39.87
C GLN A 406 -42.16 3.21 -41.21
N GLY A 407 -42.25 2.31 -42.20
CA GLY A 407 -42.93 2.57 -43.49
C GLY A 407 -42.35 3.63 -44.43
N GLN A 408 -41.71 3.15 -45.50
CA GLN A 408 -41.49 3.84 -46.78
C GLN A 408 -42.81 4.16 -47.51
N GLY A 409 -42.83 5.22 -48.34
CA GLY A 409 -43.87 5.39 -49.36
C GLY A 409 -43.94 6.73 -50.13
N SER A 410 -42.93 7.01 -50.97
CA SER A 410 -42.92 7.69 -52.29
C SER A 410 -43.91 8.80 -52.72
N MET A 411 -43.31 9.87 -53.29
CA MET A 411 -43.72 10.78 -54.40
C MET A 411 -45.00 11.64 -54.27
N ASP A 412 -44.87 12.98 -54.26
CA ASP A 412 -44.98 13.82 -55.46
C ASP A 412 -44.68 15.31 -55.19
N ALA A 413 -44.52 16.06 -56.29
CA ALA A 413 -43.84 17.34 -56.44
C ALA A 413 -44.57 18.62 -55.96
N THR A 414 -43.86 19.75 -56.19
CA THR A 414 -44.28 21.16 -56.39
C THR A 414 -44.28 22.16 -55.22
N THR A 415 -43.24 23.02 -55.24
CA THR A 415 -43.26 24.50 -55.19
C THR A 415 -44.29 25.23 -54.33
N ALA A 416 -43.81 26.06 -53.38
CA ALA A 416 -43.91 27.53 -53.44
C ALA A 416 -43.28 28.19 -52.22
N ALA A 417 -42.63 29.32 -52.47
CA ALA A 417 -42.03 30.24 -51.52
C ALA A 417 -43.05 31.18 -50.87
N CYS A 418 -42.72 31.69 -49.68
CA CYS A 418 -42.94 33.06 -49.15
C CYS A 418 -42.76 32.99 -47.62
N SER A 419 -41.80 33.63 -46.99
CA SER A 419 -41.51 35.07 -46.85
C SER A 419 -41.59 35.43 -45.36
N SER A 420 -40.48 36.00 -44.91
CA SER A 420 -40.19 36.69 -43.66
C SER A 420 -41.21 37.72 -43.18
N GLU A 421 -41.24 37.94 -41.86
CA GLU A 421 -41.25 39.24 -41.13
C GLU A 421 -40.88 38.90 -39.67
N GLY A 422 -39.79 39.39 -39.04
CA GLY A 422 -39.48 40.78 -38.62
C GLY A 422 -40.10 41.03 -37.22
N SER A 423 -39.46 41.50 -36.15
CA SER A 423 -38.17 42.17 -35.92
C SER A 423 -37.88 42.31 -34.41
N GLN A 424 -36.58 42.32 -34.02
CA GLN A 424 -35.90 43.15 -32.99
C GLN A 424 -36.36 43.06 -31.50
N THR A 425 -35.49 42.95 -30.48
CA THR A 425 -34.36 43.84 -30.15
C THR A 425 -33.28 43.18 -29.24
N ASP A 426 -32.02 43.28 -29.68
CA ASP A 426 -30.76 43.66 -28.99
C ASP A 426 -30.48 43.58 -27.47
N ARG A 427 -29.26 43.03 -27.20
CA ARG A 427 -28.24 43.24 -26.12
C ARG A 427 -28.49 42.50 -24.79
N VAL A 428 -27.57 41.65 -24.27
CA VAL A 428 -26.13 41.79 -23.96
C VAL A 428 -25.47 40.38 -23.88
N GLY A 429 -24.22 40.19 -24.34
CA GLY A 429 -23.45 38.93 -24.18
C GLY A 429 -22.42 38.98 -23.03
N PRO A 430 -21.40 38.10 -22.99
CA PRO A 430 -21.36 36.65 -23.23
C PRO A 430 -21.05 35.88 -21.92
N TYR A 431 -21.61 34.69 -21.72
CA TYR A 431 -21.08 33.72 -20.75
C TYR A 431 -20.57 32.52 -21.54
N VAL A 432 -19.23 32.41 -21.60
CA VAL A 432 -18.52 31.29 -22.21
C VAL A 432 -18.60 30.13 -21.23
N ASP A 433 -19.20 29.04 -21.69
CA ASP A 433 -19.24 27.74 -21.05
C ASP A 433 -17.92 27.01 -21.36
N PRO A 434 -17.03 26.69 -20.41
CA PRO A 434 -15.89 25.84 -20.68
C PRO A 434 -16.31 24.38 -20.49
N GLY A 435 -17.15 23.89 -21.40
CA GLY A 435 -17.28 22.48 -21.70
C GLY A 435 -16.03 22.02 -22.47
N GLY A 436 -14.90 21.89 -21.78
CA GLY A 436 -13.68 21.32 -22.30
C GLY A 436 -13.58 19.85 -21.91
N SER A 437 -13.98 18.95 -22.81
CA SER A 437 -13.58 17.55 -22.76
C SER A 437 -12.05 17.49 -22.85
N THR A 438 -11.38 17.37 -21.71
CA THR A 438 -9.95 17.04 -21.67
C THR A 438 -9.81 15.59 -22.13
N ASN A 439 -9.58 15.40 -23.43
CA ASN A 439 -9.04 14.16 -23.96
C ASN A 439 -7.68 13.93 -23.27
N LEU A 440 -7.66 12.98 -22.34
CA LEU A 440 -6.50 12.66 -21.49
C LEU A 440 -5.33 12.05 -22.28
N PHE A 441 -5.49 11.79 -23.58
CA PHE A 441 -4.46 11.20 -24.44
C PHE A 441 -4.59 11.75 -25.86
N ASP A 442 -4.00 12.92 -26.13
CA ASP A 442 -3.72 13.33 -27.50
C ASP A 442 -2.62 12.44 -28.09
N ALA A 443 -2.95 11.76 -29.18
CA ALA A 443 -2.19 10.68 -29.83
C ALA A 443 -0.83 11.09 -30.45
N VAL A 444 -0.27 12.25 -30.10
CA VAL A 444 0.98 12.79 -30.66
C VAL A 444 2.12 12.80 -29.63
N ALA A 445 1.89 12.39 -28.38
CA ALA A 445 2.91 12.36 -27.32
C ALA A 445 3.64 11.01 -27.14
N LEU A 446 3.40 10.00 -27.98
CA LEU A 446 3.95 8.63 -27.80
C LEU A 446 5.41 8.44 -28.26
N SER A 447 6.11 9.50 -28.68
CA SER A 447 7.48 9.42 -29.21
C SER A 447 8.60 9.80 -28.22
N SER A 448 8.27 10.03 -26.94
CA SER A 448 9.26 10.22 -25.88
C SER A 448 9.41 8.93 -25.05
N PRO A 449 10.62 8.35 -24.87
CA PRO A 449 10.78 7.07 -24.16
C PRO A 449 10.41 7.09 -22.68
N PHE A 450 10.06 8.23 -22.09
CA PHE A 450 9.71 8.35 -20.67
C PHE A 450 8.72 9.52 -20.45
N LEU A 451 7.44 9.28 -20.68
CA LEU A 451 6.34 10.12 -20.18
C LEU A 451 5.68 9.38 -19.01
N GLY A 452 5.74 9.81 -17.75
CA GLY A 452 6.56 10.80 -17.08
C GLY A 452 6.62 10.36 -15.62
N TRP A 453 7.78 10.45 -15.00
CA TRP A 453 7.99 10.08 -13.59
C TRP A 453 7.07 10.83 -12.61
N GLU A 454 6.40 11.90 -13.06
CA GLU A 454 5.45 12.68 -12.28
C GLU A 454 4.27 11.85 -11.75
N GLY A 455 3.83 10.78 -12.42
CA GLY A 455 2.79 9.87 -11.89
C GLY A 455 3.31 8.79 -10.93
N MET A 456 4.63 8.67 -10.79
CA MET A 456 5.31 7.63 -9.99
C MET A 456 5.91 8.17 -8.69
N GLU A 457 5.78 9.47 -8.41
CA GLU A 457 6.22 10.06 -7.15
C GLU A 457 5.45 9.45 -5.97
N LEU A 458 6.17 8.74 -5.11
CA LEU A 458 5.68 8.22 -3.84
C LEU A 458 4.97 9.31 -3.01
N SER A 459 5.43 10.56 -3.06
CA SER A 459 4.82 11.69 -2.36
C SER A 459 3.41 12.08 -2.83
N LEU A 460 2.98 11.65 -4.02
CA LEU A 460 1.62 11.88 -4.51
C LEU A 460 0.61 10.90 -3.92
N TRP A 461 1.07 9.83 -3.28
CA TRP A 461 0.21 8.82 -2.62
C TRP A 461 -0.53 9.40 -1.40
N ASP A 462 -0.06 10.54 -0.90
CA ASP A 462 -0.60 11.22 0.28
C ASP A 462 -1.25 12.58 -0.03
N ARG A 463 -1.35 12.97 -1.32
CA ARG A 463 -1.95 14.24 -1.75
C ARG A 463 -3.45 14.17 -2.05
N PHE A 464 -4.14 13.08 -1.73
CA PHE A 464 -5.59 13.04 -1.82
C PHE A 464 -6.24 13.73 -0.61
N PRO A 465 -7.13 14.72 -0.81
CA PRO A 465 -7.63 15.55 0.26
C PRO A 465 -8.57 14.74 1.16
N PHE A 466 -8.16 14.52 2.41
CA PHE A 466 -9.10 14.20 3.47
C PHE A 466 -9.90 15.48 3.73
N VAL A 467 -11.13 15.52 3.22
CA VAL A 467 -12.10 16.50 3.69
C VAL A 467 -12.44 16.08 5.12
N ASP A 468 -12.06 16.91 6.09
CA ASP A 468 -12.46 16.74 7.49
C ASP A 468 -13.99 16.65 7.56
N GLY A 469 -14.50 15.53 8.07
CA GLY A 469 -15.91 15.28 8.35
C GLY A 469 -16.10 14.86 9.81
#